data_AF-A0A7V9H6I1-F1
#
_entry.id   AF-A0A7V9H6I1-F1
#
_cell.length_a   1.000
_cell.length_b   1.000
_cell.length_c   1.000
_cell.angle_alpha   90.00
_cell.angle_beta   90.00
_cell.angle_gamma   90.00
#
_symmetry.space_group_name_H-M   'P 1'
#
loop_
_entity.id
_entity.type
_entity.pdbx_description
1 polymer ?
#
loop_
_entity_poly.entity_id
_entity_poly.type
_entity_poly.pdbx_seq_one_letter_code
_entity_poly.pdbx_strand_id
1 'polypeptide(L)'
;MDRTGFVARENLAEAERHAVLGAFPRRSAWPDLDALNGEIGELQQRLSAAQARTASLLSERVGAPECDADARGAWELCGRRGPKPKPTTAALDEQIAEAQLDADALQRAVGVKLEEKGTYVQKHRRRLANVADQQRNAALERYLAIVDMLEPARATLVELAAAAVWARVYPDAAAAGEVSTSTIAGGRAQPITELLGLKPAPALPAARVIELLRRDAQLLATAMTPEQRKLIGGDDTKPRDGAVWAGSAAAQEQSRKERQAAREAGIPEYGPLA
;
A
#
# COMPACT_ATOMS: atom_id res chain seq x y z
N MET A 1 -25.37 2.57 26.02
CA MET A 1 -24.10 1.90 25.70
C MET A 1 -24.27 0.42 25.96
N ASP A 2 -24.20 -0.40 24.91
CA ASP A 2 -24.20 -1.86 25.08
C ASP A 2 -22.82 -2.33 25.54
N ARG A 3 -22.79 -3.23 26.52
CA ARG A 3 -21.62 -3.59 27.36
C ARG A 3 -20.49 -4.36 26.67
N THR A 4 -20.46 -4.41 25.33
CA THR A 4 -19.56 -5.29 24.57
C THR A 4 -18.62 -4.56 23.61
N GLY A 5 -18.66 -3.23 23.50
CA GLY A 5 -17.77 -2.48 22.60
C GLY A 5 -18.00 -2.76 21.11
N PHE A 6 -19.03 -3.53 20.76
CA PHE A 6 -19.48 -3.69 19.39
C PHE A 6 -20.39 -2.54 19.02
N VAL A 7 -19.97 -1.76 18.02
CA VAL A 7 -20.83 -0.80 17.33
C VAL A 7 -22.08 -1.56 16.85
N ALA A 8 -23.27 -1.05 17.16
CA ALA A 8 -24.54 -1.65 16.73
C ALA A 8 -24.46 -2.05 15.24
N ARG A 9 -25.06 -3.18 14.83
CA ARG A 9 -24.92 -3.73 13.45
C ARG A 9 -25.13 -2.69 12.33
N GLU A 10 -25.99 -1.70 12.54
CA GLU A 10 -26.20 -0.57 11.62
C GLU A 10 -24.94 0.31 11.46
N ASN A 11 -24.23 0.58 12.55
CA ASN A 11 -22.97 1.31 12.54
C ASN A 11 -21.82 0.52 11.88
N LEU A 12 -21.87 -0.82 11.86
CA LEU A 12 -20.87 -1.64 11.18
C LEU A 12 -21.03 -1.55 9.65
N ALA A 13 -22.27 -1.65 9.14
CA ALA A 13 -22.55 -1.52 7.72
C ALA A 13 -22.18 -0.11 7.19
N GLU A 14 -22.47 0.93 7.96
CA GLU A 14 -22.04 2.29 7.64
C GLU A 14 -20.52 2.45 7.68
N ALA A 15 -19.85 1.88 8.69
CA ALA A 15 -18.38 1.91 8.77
C ALA A 15 -17.72 1.16 7.60
N GLU A 16 -18.24 0.00 7.20
CA GLU A 16 -17.77 -0.74 6.03
C GLU A 16 -17.98 0.06 4.74
N ARG A 17 -19.15 0.69 4.58
CA ARG A 17 -19.43 1.55 3.43
C ARG A 17 -18.49 2.74 3.38
N HIS A 18 -18.26 3.41 4.51
CA HIS A 18 -17.31 4.50 4.62
C HIS A 18 -15.87 4.05 4.37
N ALA A 19 -15.49 2.85 4.79
CA ALA A 19 -14.17 2.30 4.50
C ALA A 19 -13.96 2.09 3.00
N VAL A 20 -14.99 1.61 2.28
CA VAL A 20 -14.97 1.46 0.83
C VAL A 20 -14.90 2.83 0.13
N LEU A 21 -15.68 3.81 0.57
CA LEU A 21 -15.68 5.17 0.01
C LEU A 21 -14.40 5.97 0.36
N GLY A 22 -13.76 5.62 1.47
CA GLY A 22 -12.49 6.17 1.94
C GLY A 22 -11.26 5.57 1.24
N ALA A 23 -11.38 4.35 0.68
CA ALA A 23 -10.29 3.71 -0.06
C ALA A 23 -10.00 4.45 -1.37
N PHE A 24 -8.85 5.12 -1.46
CA PHE A 24 -8.47 5.87 -2.65
C PHE A 24 -6.95 5.92 -2.83
N PRO A 25 -6.42 5.97 -4.07
CA PRO A 25 -5.00 6.21 -4.29
C PRO A 25 -4.54 7.51 -3.63
N ARG A 26 -3.36 7.47 -2.98
CA ARG A 26 -2.80 8.61 -2.23
C ARG A 26 -2.47 9.84 -3.08
N ARG A 27 -2.46 9.69 -4.40
CA ARG A 27 -2.34 10.78 -5.37
C ARG A 27 -3.44 10.60 -6.41
N SER A 28 -4.43 11.48 -6.39
CA SER A 28 -5.32 11.64 -7.54
C SER A 28 -4.65 12.58 -8.53
N ALA A 29 -4.92 12.40 -9.82
CA ALA A 29 -4.63 13.42 -10.81
C ALA A 29 -5.84 14.30 -11.11
N TRP A 30 -6.79 14.34 -10.18
CA TRP A 30 -8.10 14.92 -10.35
C TRP A 30 -8.33 15.95 -9.26
N PRO A 31 -8.18 17.24 -9.59
CA PRO A 31 -8.31 18.32 -8.62
C PRO A 31 -9.64 18.28 -7.86
N ASP A 32 -10.74 17.95 -8.52
CA ASP A 32 -12.06 17.88 -7.89
C ASP A 32 -12.16 16.75 -6.85
N LEU A 33 -11.51 15.61 -7.12
CA LEU A 33 -11.45 14.51 -6.15
C LEU A 33 -10.48 14.82 -5.00
N ASP A 34 -9.39 15.51 -5.28
CA ASP A 34 -8.46 15.97 -4.25
C ASP A 34 -9.10 17.01 -3.34
N ALA A 35 -9.93 17.91 -3.89
CA ALA A 35 -10.73 18.86 -3.12
C ALA A 35 -11.71 18.13 -2.18
N LEU A 36 -12.47 17.17 -2.71
CA LEU A 36 -13.37 16.33 -1.89
C LEU A 36 -12.61 15.56 -0.80
N ASN A 37 -11.43 15.01 -1.12
CA ASN A 37 -10.59 14.33 -0.13
C ASN A 37 -10.05 15.31 0.93
N GLY A 38 -9.70 16.53 0.53
CA GLY A 38 -9.28 17.61 1.43
C GLY A 38 -10.38 17.98 2.42
N GLU A 39 -11.59 18.24 1.92
CA GLU A 39 -12.77 18.52 2.75
C GLU A 39 -13.07 17.37 3.72
N ILE A 40 -13.01 16.11 3.25
CA ILE A 40 -13.18 14.93 4.12
C ILE A 40 -12.08 14.88 5.19
N GLY A 41 -10.83 15.15 4.81
CA GLY A 41 -9.69 15.17 5.72
C GLY A 41 -9.82 16.23 6.82
N GLU A 42 -10.25 17.44 6.47
CA GLU A 42 -10.51 18.51 7.43
C GLU A 42 -11.63 18.14 8.41
N LEU A 43 -12.73 17.54 7.92
CA LEU A 43 -13.81 17.07 8.78
C LEU A 43 -13.37 15.93 9.70
N GLN A 44 -12.56 14.99 9.21
CA GLN A 44 -12.00 13.90 10.01
C GLN A 44 -11.03 14.42 11.08
N GLN A 45 -10.21 15.42 10.76
CA GLN A 45 -9.34 16.05 11.75
C GLN A 45 -10.14 16.72 12.86
N ARG A 46 -11.20 17.47 12.49
CA ARG A 46 -12.12 18.10 13.46
C ARG A 46 -12.85 17.07 14.30
N LEU A 47 -13.30 15.96 13.70
CA LEU A 47 -13.93 14.85 14.41
C LEU A 47 -12.98 14.23 15.44
N SER A 48 -11.73 13.96 15.04
CA SER A 48 -10.72 13.44 15.94
C SER A 48 -10.45 14.39 17.11
N ALA A 49 -10.38 15.69 16.86
CA ALA A 49 -10.25 16.71 17.91
C ALA A 49 -11.46 16.74 18.86
N ALA A 50 -12.68 16.64 18.33
CA ALA A 50 -13.90 16.58 19.15
C ALA A 50 -13.94 15.31 20.01
N GLN A 51 -13.58 14.15 19.45
CA GLN A 51 -13.49 12.89 20.19
C GLN A 51 -12.43 12.94 21.29
N ALA A 52 -11.27 13.55 21.02
CA ALA A 52 -10.22 13.76 22.02
C ALA A 52 -10.69 14.68 23.16
N ARG A 53 -11.43 15.75 22.82
CA ARG A 53 -12.05 16.64 23.82
C ARG A 53 -13.04 15.89 24.70
N THR A 54 -13.93 15.08 24.12
CA THR A 54 -14.87 14.25 24.87
C THR A 54 -14.16 13.28 25.80
N ALA A 55 -13.08 12.63 25.34
CA ALA A 55 -12.28 11.73 26.17
C ALA A 55 -11.61 12.47 27.35
N SER A 56 -11.08 13.68 27.12
CA SER A 56 -10.50 14.53 28.18
C SER A 56 -11.55 14.89 29.24
N LEU A 57 -12.71 15.39 28.80
CA LEU A 57 -13.79 15.79 29.71
C LEU A 57 -14.34 14.61 30.51
N LEU A 58 -14.47 13.43 29.90
CA LEU A 58 -14.86 12.20 30.62
C LEU A 58 -13.82 11.82 31.68
N SER A 59 -12.53 11.94 31.37
CA SER A 59 -11.45 11.69 32.33
C SER A 59 -11.50 12.68 33.51
N GLU A 60 -11.71 13.97 33.23
CA GLU A 60 -11.87 14.99 34.27
C GLU A 60 -13.12 14.75 35.13
N ARG A 61 -14.22 14.34 34.50
CA ARG A 61 -15.49 14.09 35.18
C ARG A 61 -15.44 12.93 36.19
N VAL A 62 -14.57 11.94 35.96
CA VAL A 62 -14.35 10.83 36.90
C VAL A 62 -13.76 11.33 38.22
N GLY A 63 -12.79 12.25 38.17
CA GLY A 63 -12.14 12.81 39.38
C GLY A 63 -12.89 13.97 40.03
N ALA A 64 -13.84 14.59 39.31
CA ALA A 64 -14.56 15.77 39.77
C ALA A 64 -15.26 15.62 41.15
N PRO A 65 -15.91 14.49 41.50
CA PRO A 65 -16.56 14.34 42.81
C PRO A 65 -15.58 14.42 43.99
N GLU A 66 -14.40 13.81 43.87
CA GLU A 66 -13.37 13.83 44.91
C GLU A 66 -12.80 15.25 45.07
N CYS A 67 -12.44 15.90 43.95
CA CYS A 67 -11.99 17.29 43.95
C CYS A 67 -13.03 18.26 44.53
N ASP A 68 -14.32 18.09 44.19
CA ASP A 68 -15.42 18.90 44.72
C ASP A 68 -15.61 18.68 46.23
N ALA A 69 -15.44 17.43 46.71
CA ALA A 69 -15.50 17.08 48.13
C ALA A 69 -14.31 17.68 48.91
N ASP A 70 -13.10 17.60 48.36
CA ASP A 70 -11.89 18.16 48.96
C ASP A 70 -11.96 19.69 49.03
N ALA A 71 -12.39 20.36 47.96
CA ALA A 71 -12.59 21.80 47.94
C ALA A 71 -13.61 22.24 49.00
N ARG A 72 -14.70 21.47 49.17
CA ARG A 72 -15.70 21.72 50.20
C ARG A 72 -15.18 21.42 51.61
N GLY A 73 -14.37 20.39 51.77
CA GLY A 73 -13.69 20.07 53.02
C GLY A 73 -12.74 21.19 53.46
N ALA A 74 -11.93 21.71 52.53
CA ALA A 74 -11.04 22.84 52.77
C ALA A 74 -11.80 24.11 53.19
N TRP A 75 -12.96 24.39 52.57
CA TRP A 75 -13.83 25.50 52.95
C TRP A 75 -14.40 25.36 54.36
N GLU A 76 -14.82 24.15 54.76
CA GLU A 76 -15.27 23.88 56.13
C GLU A 76 -14.13 24.06 57.15
N LEU A 77 -12.92 23.56 56.85
CA LEU A 77 -11.73 23.73 57.70
C LEU A 77 -11.31 25.19 57.89
N CYS A 78 -11.54 26.04 56.87
CA CYS A 78 -11.29 27.48 56.95
C CYS A 78 -12.41 28.24 57.69
N GLY A 79 -13.32 27.55 58.37
CA GLY A 79 -14.43 28.15 59.11
C GLY A 79 -15.44 28.85 58.19
N ARG A 80 -15.65 28.30 56.98
CA ARG A 80 -16.61 28.81 55.98
C ARG A 80 -16.35 30.24 55.51
N ARG A 81 -15.10 30.69 55.57
CA ARG A 81 -14.71 32.00 55.05
C ARG A 81 -14.72 31.98 53.51
N GLY A 82 -15.36 32.99 52.91
CA GLY A 82 -15.45 33.15 51.45
C GLY A 82 -16.62 32.38 50.81
N PRO A 83 -16.76 32.48 49.47
CA PRO A 83 -17.86 31.84 48.75
C PRO A 83 -17.76 30.32 48.82
N LYS A 84 -18.90 29.66 49.01
CA LYS A 84 -18.98 28.20 49.02
C LYS A 84 -18.60 27.65 47.64
N PRO A 85 -17.67 26.68 47.54
CA PRO A 85 -17.34 26.02 46.29
C PRO A 85 -18.59 25.41 45.64
N LYS A 86 -18.75 25.65 44.33
CA LYS A 86 -19.83 25.05 43.53
C LYS A 86 -19.34 23.73 42.93
N PRO A 87 -20.16 22.67 42.91
CA PRO A 87 -19.80 21.43 42.24
C PRO A 87 -19.53 21.67 40.75
N THR A 88 -18.44 21.10 40.24
CA THR A 88 -18.03 21.21 38.83
C THR A 88 -18.67 20.12 37.96
N THR A 89 -19.07 19.01 38.59
CA THR A 89 -19.72 17.85 37.98
C THR A 89 -20.84 18.17 36.97
N ALA A 90 -21.82 19.00 37.34
CA ALA A 90 -22.94 19.33 36.45
C ALA A 90 -22.50 20.12 35.19
N ALA A 91 -21.53 21.03 35.34
CA ALA A 91 -20.99 21.80 34.23
C ALA A 91 -20.14 20.94 33.28
N LEU A 92 -19.43 19.94 33.82
CA LEU A 92 -18.71 18.95 33.04
C LEU A 92 -19.66 18.02 32.27
N ASP A 93 -20.77 17.59 32.90
CA ASP A 93 -21.79 16.76 32.23
C ASP A 93 -22.41 17.48 31.03
N GLU A 94 -22.68 18.79 31.15
CA GLU A 94 -23.18 19.63 30.05
C GLU A 94 -22.14 19.76 28.92
N GLN A 95 -20.87 20.03 29.25
CA GLN A 95 -19.80 20.11 28.26
C GLN A 95 -19.52 18.78 27.56
N ILE A 96 -19.65 17.66 28.26
CA ILE A 96 -19.55 16.33 27.67
C ILE A 96 -20.68 16.11 26.66
N ALA A 97 -21.91 16.47 27.02
CA ALA A 97 -23.05 16.32 26.13
C ALA A 97 -22.92 17.18 24.86
N GLU A 98 -22.45 18.43 25.00
CA GLU A 98 -22.16 19.31 23.86
C GLU A 98 -21.04 18.74 22.97
N ALA A 99 -19.92 18.31 23.56
CA ALA A 99 -18.80 17.73 22.80
C ALA A 99 -19.16 16.41 22.10
N GLN A 100 -20.04 15.60 22.71
CA GLN A 100 -20.60 14.40 22.08
C GLN A 100 -21.49 14.76 20.89
N LEU A 101 -22.36 15.77 21.03
CA LEU A 101 -23.21 16.25 19.95
C LEU A 101 -22.40 16.80 18.77
N ASP A 102 -21.32 17.53 19.06
CA ASP A 102 -20.37 18.02 18.05
C ASP A 102 -19.69 16.87 17.30
N ALA A 103 -19.21 15.86 18.03
CA ALA A 103 -18.60 14.67 17.43
C ALA A 103 -19.58 13.90 16.54
N ASP A 104 -20.82 13.71 17.01
CA ASP A 104 -21.87 13.04 16.24
C ASP A 104 -22.25 13.83 14.98
N ALA A 105 -22.35 15.16 15.09
CA ALA A 105 -22.62 16.05 13.96
C ALA A 105 -21.49 16.00 12.91
N LEU A 106 -20.24 16.03 13.34
CA LEU A 106 -19.07 15.90 12.48
C LEU A 106 -19.01 14.52 11.81
N GLN A 107 -19.32 13.45 12.55
CA GLN A 107 -19.38 12.10 11.99
C GLN A 107 -20.44 11.99 10.88
N ARG A 108 -21.62 12.58 11.07
CA ARG A 108 -22.66 12.66 10.02
C ARG A 108 -22.18 13.47 8.81
N ALA A 109 -21.52 14.60 9.04
CA ALA A 109 -20.98 15.43 7.96
C ALA A 109 -19.92 14.68 7.12
N VAL A 110 -19.04 13.92 7.77
CA VAL A 110 -18.09 13.03 7.08
C VAL A 110 -18.83 12.02 6.20
N GLY A 111 -19.89 11.40 6.72
CA GLY A 111 -20.71 10.44 5.95
C GLY A 111 -21.33 11.06 4.70
N VAL A 112 -21.93 12.25 4.82
CA VAL A 112 -22.49 12.97 3.66
C VAL A 112 -21.43 13.25 2.60
N LYS A 113 -20.24 13.69 3.01
CA LYS A 113 -19.14 13.97 2.08
C LYS A 113 -18.56 12.71 1.42
N LEU A 114 -18.52 11.59 2.14
CA LEU A 114 -18.14 10.30 1.57
C LEU A 114 -19.14 9.83 0.51
N GLU A 115 -20.44 10.01 0.73
CA GLU A 115 -21.48 9.68 -0.25
C GLU A 115 -21.45 10.61 -1.48
N GLU A 116 -21.19 11.90 -1.29
CA GLU A 116 -20.96 12.85 -2.38
C GLU A 116 -19.78 12.41 -3.26
N LYS A 117 -18.66 12.03 -2.64
CA LYS A 117 -17.50 11.44 -3.32
C LYS A 117 -17.86 10.15 -4.04
N GLY A 118 -18.62 9.26 -3.41
CA GLY A 118 -19.09 8.00 -4.03
C GLY A 118 -19.90 8.26 -5.30
N THR A 119 -20.85 9.19 -5.23
CA THR A 119 -21.67 9.62 -6.35
C THR A 119 -20.82 10.22 -7.48
N TYR A 120 -19.86 11.08 -7.12
CA TYR A 120 -18.92 11.66 -8.08
C TYR A 120 -18.10 10.59 -8.79
N VAL A 121 -17.49 9.66 -8.05
CA VAL A 121 -16.70 8.56 -8.61
C VAL A 121 -17.56 7.69 -9.52
N GLN A 122 -18.79 7.36 -9.11
CA GLN A 122 -19.71 6.56 -9.93
C GLN A 122 -20.03 7.26 -11.25
N LYS A 123 -20.39 8.56 -11.19
CA LYS A 123 -20.72 9.38 -12.36
C LYS A 123 -19.55 9.53 -13.32
N HIS A 124 -18.33 9.64 -12.80
CA HIS A 124 -17.12 9.90 -13.59
C HIS A 124 -16.24 8.66 -13.79
N ARG A 125 -16.69 7.47 -13.40
CA ARG A 125 -15.91 6.22 -13.35
C ARG A 125 -15.11 5.93 -14.61
N ARG A 126 -15.77 6.01 -15.78
CA ARG A 126 -15.12 5.71 -17.08
C ARG A 126 -13.99 6.69 -17.38
N ARG A 127 -14.23 7.98 -17.14
CA ARG A 127 -13.22 9.02 -17.38
C ARG A 127 -12.06 8.89 -16.39
N LEU A 128 -12.35 8.59 -15.12
CA LEU A 128 -11.36 8.32 -14.08
C LEU A 128 -10.46 7.14 -14.46
N ALA A 129 -11.05 6.02 -14.90
CA ALA A 129 -10.31 4.85 -15.36
C ALA A 129 -9.41 5.19 -16.56
N ASN A 130 -9.94 5.86 -17.59
CA ASN A 130 -9.17 6.23 -18.77
C ASN A 130 -7.96 7.12 -18.43
N VAL A 131 -8.14 8.12 -17.56
CA VAL A 131 -7.04 8.99 -17.15
C VAL A 131 -6.01 8.22 -16.33
N ALA A 132 -6.45 7.34 -15.42
CA ALA A 132 -5.55 6.48 -14.67
C ALA A 132 -4.74 5.55 -15.60
N ASP A 133 -5.38 4.96 -16.61
CA ASP A 133 -4.70 4.13 -17.62
C ASP A 133 -3.67 4.93 -18.43
N GLN A 134 -4.03 6.14 -18.87
CA GLN A 134 -3.09 7.03 -19.58
C GLN A 134 -1.86 7.34 -18.73
N GLN A 135 -2.06 7.68 -17.46
CA GLN A 135 -0.96 8.02 -16.56
C GLN A 135 -0.11 6.81 -16.19
N ARG A 136 -0.75 5.65 -15.99
CA ARG A 136 -0.06 4.38 -15.78
C ARG A 136 0.81 4.04 -16.98
N ASN A 137 0.28 4.14 -18.20
CA ASN A 137 1.03 3.85 -19.42
C ASN A 137 2.20 4.82 -19.59
N ALA A 138 1.98 6.12 -19.38
CA ALA A 138 3.06 7.11 -19.42
C ALA A 138 4.13 6.85 -18.33
N ALA A 139 3.74 6.36 -17.15
CA ALA A 139 4.69 5.97 -16.11
C ALA A 139 5.47 4.71 -16.47
N LEU A 140 4.82 3.72 -17.08
CA LEU A 140 5.47 2.51 -17.60
C LEU A 140 6.50 2.87 -18.67
N GLU A 141 6.14 3.71 -19.65
CA GLU A 141 7.04 4.19 -20.69
C GLU A 141 8.28 4.88 -20.09
N ARG A 142 8.08 5.76 -19.09
CA ARG A 142 9.19 6.41 -18.40
C ARG A 142 10.08 5.41 -17.65
N TYR A 143 9.49 4.43 -16.96
CA TYR A 143 10.25 3.41 -16.25
C TYR A 143 11.08 2.58 -17.25
N LEU A 144 10.48 2.07 -18.31
CA LEU A 144 11.19 1.29 -19.34
C LEU A 144 12.31 2.11 -19.99
N ALA A 145 12.07 3.38 -20.32
CA ALA A 145 13.11 4.26 -20.85
C ALA A 145 14.31 4.41 -19.90
N ILE A 146 14.08 4.51 -18.59
CA ILE A 146 15.18 4.55 -17.59
C ILE A 146 15.95 3.23 -17.56
N VAL A 147 15.26 2.10 -17.62
CA VAL A 147 15.90 0.78 -17.65
C VAL A 147 16.72 0.61 -18.92
N ASP A 148 16.22 1.07 -20.07
CA ASP A 148 16.93 1.00 -21.34
C ASP A 148 18.14 1.94 -21.40
N MET A 149 18.14 3.05 -20.65
CA MET A 149 19.33 3.89 -20.46
C MET A 149 20.38 3.27 -19.53
N LEU A 150 19.99 2.38 -18.62
CA LEU A 150 20.91 1.79 -17.65
C LEU A 150 21.97 0.90 -18.31
N GLU A 151 21.59 0.15 -19.34
CA GLU A 151 22.46 -0.77 -20.07
C GLU A 151 23.65 -0.06 -20.74
N PRO A 152 23.46 0.94 -21.63
CA PRO A 152 24.55 1.67 -22.25
C PRO A 152 25.34 2.51 -21.24
N ALA A 153 24.70 3.08 -20.22
CA ALA A 153 25.39 3.82 -19.16
C ALA A 153 26.38 2.92 -18.40
N ARG A 154 25.96 1.69 -18.07
CA ARG A 154 26.82 0.69 -17.44
C ARG A 154 27.96 0.26 -18.36
N ALA A 155 27.70 0.00 -19.63
CA ALA A 155 28.74 -0.36 -20.61
C ALA A 155 29.80 0.74 -20.71
N THR A 156 29.37 2.00 -20.81
CA THR A 156 30.27 3.17 -20.83
C THR A 156 31.13 3.24 -19.57
N LEU A 157 30.54 3.05 -18.38
CA LEU A 157 31.31 3.05 -17.13
C LEU A 157 32.35 1.92 -17.08
N VAL A 158 32.01 0.73 -17.58
CA VAL A 158 32.94 -0.40 -17.66
C VAL A 158 34.15 -0.06 -18.54
N GLU A 159 33.91 0.51 -19.72
CA GLU A 159 34.98 0.92 -20.64
C GLU A 159 35.88 2.00 -20.04
N LEU A 160 35.29 3.04 -19.44
CA LEU A 160 36.03 4.13 -18.80
C LEU A 160 36.84 3.62 -17.59
N ALA A 161 36.29 2.70 -16.80
CA ALA A 161 37.00 2.08 -15.69
C ALA A 161 38.18 1.24 -16.19
N ALA A 162 38.00 0.45 -17.26
CA ALA A 162 39.07 -0.33 -17.87
C ALA A 162 40.20 0.58 -18.39
N ALA A 163 39.86 1.65 -19.12
CA ALA A 163 40.82 2.62 -19.62
C ALA A 163 41.60 3.31 -18.47
N ALA A 164 40.91 3.68 -17.39
CA ALA A 164 41.52 4.30 -16.22
C ALA A 164 42.45 3.36 -15.44
N VAL A 165 42.18 2.05 -15.41
CA VAL A 165 43.09 1.05 -14.82
C VAL A 165 44.29 0.85 -15.74
N TRP A 166 44.05 0.63 -17.04
CA TRP A 166 45.11 0.46 -18.04
C TRP A 166 46.13 1.61 -18.00
N ALA A 167 45.66 2.86 -18.00
CA ALA A 167 46.53 4.04 -18.00
C ALA A 167 47.41 4.16 -16.75
N ARG A 168 46.97 3.61 -15.60
CA ARG A 168 47.73 3.64 -14.34
C ARG A 168 48.75 2.52 -14.22
N VAL A 169 48.50 1.40 -14.90
CA VAL A 169 49.31 0.18 -14.76
C VAL A 169 50.28 0.03 -15.95
N TYR A 170 50.03 0.68 -17.08
CA TYR A 170 50.92 0.64 -18.25
C TYR A 170 52.34 1.19 -17.91
N PRO A 171 53.43 0.54 -18.36
CA PRO A 171 53.49 -0.60 -19.28
C PRO A 171 53.53 -1.99 -18.62
N ASP A 172 53.18 -2.14 -17.35
CA ASP A 172 53.21 -3.43 -16.66
C ASP A 172 52.28 -4.47 -17.33
N ALA A 173 52.68 -5.74 -17.33
CA ALA A 173 51.90 -6.83 -17.92
C ALA A 173 50.52 -6.99 -17.27
N ALA A 174 50.34 -6.56 -16.02
CA ALA A 174 49.06 -6.51 -15.34
C ALA A 174 48.05 -5.58 -16.03
N ALA A 175 48.48 -4.64 -16.87
CA ALA A 175 47.60 -3.79 -17.67
C ALA A 175 46.76 -4.56 -18.70
N ALA A 176 47.12 -5.81 -19.02
CA ALA A 176 46.36 -6.69 -19.90
C ALA A 176 45.22 -7.47 -19.20
N GLY A 177 45.08 -7.34 -17.87
CA GLY A 177 44.04 -8.05 -17.12
C GLY A 177 42.63 -7.48 -17.32
N GLU A 178 41.63 -8.35 -17.54
CA GLU A 178 40.22 -7.97 -17.63
C GLU A 178 39.48 -8.21 -16.30
N VAL A 179 38.67 -7.23 -15.89
CA VAL A 179 37.77 -7.37 -14.73
C VAL A 179 36.47 -8.02 -15.18
N SER A 180 35.97 -9.00 -14.41
CA SER A 180 34.65 -9.59 -14.66
C SER A 180 33.54 -8.54 -14.51
N THR A 181 33.02 -8.07 -15.64
CA THR A 181 32.00 -7.02 -15.72
C THR A 181 30.67 -7.56 -16.25
N SER A 182 30.57 -8.85 -16.53
CA SER A 182 29.32 -9.50 -16.96
C SER A 182 28.33 -9.72 -15.81
N THR A 183 28.79 -9.66 -14.56
CA THR A 183 27.98 -9.86 -13.35
C THR A 183 27.84 -8.57 -12.54
N ILE A 184 26.75 -8.45 -11.79
CA ILE A 184 26.57 -7.35 -10.81
C ILE A 184 27.62 -7.46 -9.70
N ALA A 185 28.14 -6.32 -9.26
CA ALA A 185 29.19 -6.21 -8.25
C ALA A 185 30.46 -7.02 -8.55
N GLY A 186 30.71 -7.35 -9.83
CA GLY A 186 31.84 -8.19 -10.25
C GLY A 186 31.79 -9.61 -9.67
N GLY A 187 30.59 -10.12 -9.36
CA GLY A 187 30.41 -11.47 -8.84
C GLY A 187 30.77 -11.65 -7.36
N ARG A 188 30.99 -10.54 -6.63
CA ARG A 188 31.30 -10.58 -5.20
C ARG A 188 30.06 -10.97 -4.39
N ALA A 189 30.22 -11.94 -3.49
CA ALA A 189 29.12 -12.44 -2.65
C ALA A 189 28.64 -11.42 -1.62
N GLN A 190 29.56 -10.65 -1.02
CA GLN A 190 29.24 -9.75 0.10
C GLN A 190 28.14 -8.72 -0.24
N PRO A 191 28.22 -7.94 -1.35
CA PRO A 191 27.16 -6.98 -1.69
C PRO A 191 25.79 -7.65 -1.93
N ILE A 192 25.78 -8.86 -2.50
CA ILE A 192 24.55 -9.61 -2.78
C ILE A 192 23.91 -10.11 -1.50
N THR A 193 24.71 -10.66 -0.59
CA THR A 193 24.21 -11.16 0.70
C THR A 193 23.74 -10.04 1.61
N GLU A 194 24.43 -8.90 1.65
CA GLU A 194 24.04 -7.75 2.48
C GLU A 194 22.76 -7.07 1.97
N LEU A 195 22.63 -6.87 0.64
CA LEU A 195 21.48 -6.16 0.08
C LEU A 195 20.25 -7.05 -0.16
N LEU A 196 20.45 -8.28 -0.63
CA LEU A 196 19.36 -9.17 -1.04
C LEU A 196 19.10 -10.30 -0.03
N GLY A 197 19.96 -10.47 0.98
CA GLY A 197 19.81 -11.55 1.98
C GLY A 197 20.01 -12.97 1.43
N LEU A 198 20.46 -13.12 0.18
CA LEU A 198 20.56 -14.41 -0.49
C LEU A 198 21.81 -15.18 -0.03
N LYS A 199 21.61 -16.43 0.43
CA LYS A 199 22.66 -17.37 0.85
C LYS A 199 22.36 -18.78 0.30
N PRO A 200 23.21 -19.35 -0.56
CA PRO A 200 24.44 -18.75 -1.12
C PRO A 200 24.12 -17.57 -2.06
N ALA A 201 25.05 -16.63 -2.20
CA ALA A 201 24.91 -15.50 -3.12
C ALA A 201 25.00 -16.00 -4.57
N PRO A 202 23.92 -15.88 -5.38
CA PRO A 202 23.99 -16.30 -6.77
C PRO A 202 24.84 -15.33 -7.60
N ALA A 203 25.48 -15.84 -8.64
CA ALA A 203 26.02 -14.99 -9.70
C ALA A 203 24.84 -14.36 -10.46
N LEU A 204 24.76 -13.04 -10.46
CA LEU A 204 23.69 -12.29 -11.13
C LEU A 204 24.24 -11.64 -12.41
N PRO A 205 23.97 -12.20 -13.60
CA PRO A 205 24.36 -11.56 -14.86
C PRO A 205 23.68 -10.19 -14.98
N ALA A 206 24.44 -9.15 -15.32
CA ALA A 206 23.93 -7.79 -15.40
C ALA A 206 22.76 -7.66 -16.39
N ALA A 207 22.86 -8.31 -17.55
CA ALA A 207 21.78 -8.35 -18.55
C ALA A 207 20.48 -8.97 -18.00
N ARG A 208 20.58 -9.99 -17.14
CA ARG A 208 19.40 -10.63 -16.53
C ARG A 208 18.75 -9.74 -15.48
N VAL A 209 19.53 -8.94 -14.75
CA VAL A 209 18.99 -7.96 -13.80
C VAL A 209 18.26 -6.84 -14.53
N ILE A 210 18.81 -6.34 -15.64
CA ILE A 210 18.14 -5.34 -16.48
C ILE A 210 16.83 -5.90 -17.04
N GLU A 211 16.84 -7.13 -17.57
CA GLU A 211 15.61 -7.79 -18.02
C GLU A 211 14.59 -8.00 -16.89
N LEU A 212 15.06 -8.36 -15.68
CA LEU A 212 14.20 -8.46 -14.51
C LEU A 212 13.50 -7.14 -14.19
N LEU A 213 14.20 -6.00 -14.28
CA LEU A 213 13.61 -4.67 -14.09
C LEU A 213 12.57 -4.34 -15.17
N ARG A 214 12.78 -4.75 -16.43
CA ARG A 214 11.77 -4.61 -17.49
C ARG A 214 10.51 -5.43 -17.17
N ARG A 215 10.69 -6.67 -16.70
CA ARG A 215 9.59 -7.56 -16.29
C ARG A 215 8.84 -7.04 -15.07
N ASP A 216 9.56 -6.48 -14.10
CA ASP A 216 8.97 -5.83 -12.93
C ASP A 216 8.09 -4.65 -13.35
N ALA A 217 8.57 -3.78 -14.23
CA ALA A 217 7.78 -2.66 -14.76
C ALA A 217 6.47 -3.14 -15.43
N GLN A 218 6.54 -4.19 -16.25
CA GLN A 218 5.37 -4.81 -16.90
C GLN A 218 4.40 -5.43 -15.88
N LEU A 219 4.93 -6.10 -14.86
CA LEU A 219 4.14 -6.68 -13.78
C LEU A 219 3.41 -5.58 -13.01
N LEU A 220 4.09 -4.50 -12.61
CA LEU A 220 3.49 -3.38 -11.90
C LEU A 220 2.39 -2.70 -12.72
N ALA A 221 2.56 -2.58 -14.03
CA ALA A 221 1.54 -2.03 -14.92
C ALA A 221 0.27 -2.90 -15.01
N THR A 222 0.35 -4.18 -14.68
CA THR A 222 -0.77 -5.15 -14.73
C THR A 222 -1.12 -5.72 -13.36
N ALA A 223 -0.52 -5.19 -12.29
CA ALA A 223 -0.64 -5.71 -10.94
C ALA A 223 -2.08 -5.54 -10.44
N MET A 224 -2.74 -6.67 -10.23
CA MET A 224 -4.11 -6.76 -9.72
C MET A 224 -4.23 -8.01 -8.85
N THR A 225 -5.01 -7.94 -7.78
CA THR A 225 -5.37 -9.14 -7.01
C THR A 225 -6.24 -10.07 -7.86
N PRO A 226 -6.30 -11.38 -7.55
CA PRO A 226 -7.19 -12.31 -8.26
C PRO A 226 -8.64 -11.86 -8.28
N GLU A 227 -9.14 -11.28 -7.19
CA GLU A 227 -10.50 -10.77 -7.06
C GLU A 227 -10.73 -9.55 -7.95
N GLN A 228 -9.78 -8.60 -7.97
CA GLN A 228 -9.84 -7.44 -8.85
C GLN A 228 -9.82 -7.83 -10.32
N ARG A 229 -8.99 -8.83 -10.69
CA ARG A 229 -8.92 -9.34 -12.05
C ARG A 229 -10.26 -9.93 -12.51
N LYS A 230 -10.94 -10.70 -11.65
CA LYS A 230 -12.29 -11.21 -11.93
C LYS A 230 -13.32 -10.09 -12.12
N LEU A 231 -13.27 -9.06 -11.27
CA LEU A 231 -14.21 -7.94 -11.33
C LEU A 231 -14.00 -7.04 -12.57
N ILE A 232 -12.77 -6.91 -13.05
CA ILE A 232 -12.40 -6.05 -14.19
C ILE A 232 -12.51 -6.81 -15.52
N GLY A 233 -12.06 -8.06 -15.56
CA GLY A 233 -12.04 -8.89 -16.77
C GLY A 233 -13.40 -9.52 -17.13
N GLY A 234 -14.39 -9.45 -16.23
CA GLY A 234 -15.50 -10.40 -16.25
C GLY A 234 -15.01 -11.79 -15.85
N ASP A 235 -15.91 -12.73 -15.55
CA ASP A 235 -15.50 -14.12 -15.36
C ASP A 235 -14.73 -14.56 -16.62
N ASP A 236 -13.44 -14.83 -16.46
CA ASP A 236 -12.70 -15.71 -17.36
C ASP A 236 -13.37 -17.08 -17.25
N THR A 237 -14.49 -17.24 -17.96
CA THR A 237 -15.12 -18.52 -18.27
C THR A 237 -14.32 -19.26 -19.33
N LYS A 238 -12.98 -19.08 -19.36
CA LYS A 238 -12.16 -20.18 -19.88
C LYS A 238 -12.42 -21.34 -18.94
N PRO A 239 -12.97 -22.46 -19.44
CA PRO A 239 -13.01 -23.66 -18.63
C PRO A 239 -11.57 -23.89 -18.19
N ARG A 240 -11.33 -23.74 -16.89
CA ARG A 240 -10.12 -24.32 -16.31
C ARG A 240 -10.31 -25.80 -16.57
N ASP A 241 -9.55 -26.34 -17.52
CA ASP A 241 -9.41 -27.79 -17.64
C ASP A 241 -9.17 -28.29 -16.22
N GLY A 242 -10.15 -29.01 -15.68
CA GLY A 242 -10.19 -29.37 -14.27
C GLY A 242 -8.85 -29.99 -13.91
N ALA A 243 -8.27 -29.60 -12.77
CA ALA A 243 -6.96 -30.08 -12.35
C ALA A 243 -6.90 -31.61 -12.48
N VAL A 244 -6.19 -32.09 -13.50
CA VAL A 244 -6.08 -33.51 -13.77
C VAL A 244 -5.00 -34.05 -12.85
N TRP A 245 -5.39 -34.87 -11.86
CA TRP A 245 -4.46 -35.44 -10.90
C TRP A 245 -3.34 -36.20 -11.60
N ALA A 246 -2.10 -35.90 -11.23
CA ALA A 246 -0.91 -36.55 -11.74
C ALA A 246 -1.03 -38.08 -11.53
N GLY A 247 -0.99 -38.85 -12.62
CA GLY A 247 -1.14 -40.31 -12.62
C GLY A 247 -2.52 -40.84 -13.00
N SER A 248 -3.54 -39.99 -13.16
CA SER A 248 -4.83 -40.40 -13.69
C SER A 248 -4.76 -40.74 -15.20
N ALA A 249 -5.68 -41.57 -15.69
CA ALA A 249 -5.76 -41.92 -17.11
C ALA A 249 -5.92 -40.66 -18.01
N ALA A 250 -6.66 -39.67 -17.53
CA ALA A 250 -6.81 -38.37 -18.18
C ALA A 250 -5.48 -37.59 -18.27
N ALA A 251 -4.63 -37.63 -17.23
CA ALA A 251 -3.32 -36.97 -17.24
C ALA A 251 -2.35 -37.64 -18.24
N GLN A 252 -2.42 -38.97 -18.34
CA GLN A 252 -1.60 -39.73 -19.29
C GLN A 252 -2.01 -39.45 -20.74
N GLU A 253 -3.31 -39.31 -21.00
CA GLU A 253 -3.82 -39.00 -22.33
C GLU A 253 -3.49 -37.56 -22.75
N GLN A 254 -3.58 -36.60 -21.82
CA GLN A 254 -3.18 -35.22 -22.04
C GLN A 254 -1.67 -35.09 -22.29
N SER A 255 -0.83 -35.76 -21.50
CA SER A 255 0.62 -35.78 -21.71
C SER A 255 1.00 -36.43 -23.05
N ARG A 256 0.26 -37.46 -23.50
CA ARG A 256 0.45 -38.04 -24.85
C ARG A 256 0.12 -37.04 -25.95
N LYS A 257 -0.99 -36.31 -25.84
CA LYS A 257 -1.39 -35.27 -26.81
C LYS A 257 -0.38 -34.12 -26.85
N GLU A 258 0.12 -33.69 -25.70
CA GLU A 258 1.14 -32.64 -25.61
C GLU A 258 2.49 -33.08 -26.21
N ARG A 259 2.93 -34.33 -25.95
CA ARG A 259 4.15 -34.88 -26.58
C ARG A 259 3.99 -35.04 -28.09
N GLN A 260 2.82 -35.43 -28.55
CA GLN A 260 2.54 -35.57 -29.97
C GLN A 260 2.54 -34.19 -30.66
N ALA A 261 1.89 -33.19 -30.06
CA ALA A 261 1.92 -31.81 -30.54
C ALA A 261 3.34 -31.20 -30.52
N ALA A 262 4.15 -31.50 -29.49
CA ALA A 262 5.54 -31.06 -29.42
C ALA A 262 6.44 -31.68 -30.50
N ARG A 263 6.18 -32.95 -30.87
CA ARG A 263 6.86 -33.65 -31.97
C ARG A 263 6.47 -33.07 -33.33
N GLU A 264 5.19 -32.77 -33.52
CA GLU A 264 4.68 -32.11 -34.73
C GLU A 264 5.21 -30.67 -34.87
N ALA A 265 5.47 -29.99 -33.73
CA ALA A 265 6.03 -28.64 -33.69
C ALA A 265 7.59 -28.58 -33.75
N GLY A 266 8.28 -29.72 -33.82
CA GLY A 266 9.74 -29.77 -33.95
C GLY A 266 10.53 -29.27 -32.73
N ILE A 267 9.93 -29.30 -31.54
CA ILE A 267 10.57 -28.83 -30.30
C ILE A 267 11.37 -29.99 -29.68
N PRO A 268 12.69 -29.85 -29.42
CA PRO A 268 13.50 -30.93 -28.87
C PRO A 268 13.05 -31.30 -27.45
N GLU A 269 12.77 -32.59 -27.22
CA GLU A 269 12.44 -33.17 -25.91
C GLU A 269 13.64 -33.00 -24.95
N TYR A 270 13.51 -32.14 -23.92
CA TYR A 270 14.44 -32.16 -22.80
C TYR A 270 14.19 -33.41 -21.96
N GLY A 271 15.21 -34.27 -21.85
CA GLY A 271 15.19 -35.49 -21.04
C GLY A 271 15.04 -35.19 -19.54
N PRO A 272 14.62 -36.18 -18.74
CA PRO A 272 14.33 -35.98 -17.32
C PRO A 272 15.58 -35.54 -16.57
N LEU A 273 15.45 -34.47 -15.77
CA LEU A 273 16.44 -34.09 -14.78
C LEU A 273 16.50 -35.21 -13.74
N ALA A 274 17.67 -35.86 -13.66
CA ALA A 274 18.03 -36.78 -12.58
C ALA A 274 18.33 -36.03 -11.29
#